data_AF-D9CI49-F1
#
_entry.id   AF-D9CI49-F1
#
_cell.length_a   1.000
_cell.length_b   1.000
_cell.length_c   1.000
_cell.angle_alpha   90.00
_cell.angle_beta   90.00
_cell.angle_gamma   90.00
#
_symmetry.space_group_name_H-M   'P 1'
#
loop_
_entity.id
_entity.type
_entity.pdbx_description
1 polymer ?
#
loop_
_entity_poly.entity_id
_entity_poly.type
_entity_poly.pdbx_seq_one_letter_code
_entity_poly.pdbx_strand_id
1 'polypeptide(L)'
;TGGDEIKAFAYNNDETIKSGDKEVIRPYLQKFLDYAHQLVREAGLTPMVWEEMVLDWGLELGKDVIVQTWQESSNVNAVVSKGYKTLVGNYYYFYLDCG
;
A
#
# COMPACT_ATOMS: atom_id res chain seq x y z
N THR A 1 -6.90 4.21 -3.27
CA THR A 1 -7.00 2.77 -3.07
C THR A 1 -6.44 2.30 -1.73
N GLY A 2 -5.86 3.19 -0.89
CA GLY A 2 -5.61 2.89 0.53
C GLY A 2 -4.55 1.81 0.71
N GLY A 3 -4.84 0.77 1.50
CA GLY A 3 -3.95 -0.38 1.66
C GLY A 3 -3.01 -0.28 2.88
N ASP A 4 -3.41 0.44 3.91
CA ASP A 4 -2.73 0.46 5.20
C ASP A 4 -3.06 -0.79 6.03
N GLU A 5 -2.15 -1.15 6.92
CA GLU A 5 -2.39 -2.05 8.06
C GLU A 5 -2.99 -3.43 7.77
N ILE A 6 -2.82 -3.98 6.56
CA ILE A 6 -3.36 -5.30 6.23
C ILE A 6 -2.76 -6.36 7.17
N LYS A 7 -3.60 -6.96 8.02
CA LYS A 7 -3.19 -7.99 8.98
C LYS A 7 -3.21 -9.37 8.32
N ALA A 8 -2.05 -9.87 7.90
CA ALA A 8 -1.93 -11.16 7.20
C ALA A 8 -2.60 -12.33 7.97
N PHE A 9 -2.50 -12.35 9.29
CA PHE A 9 -3.14 -13.38 10.13
C PHE A 9 -4.67 -13.49 9.95
N ALA A 10 -5.35 -12.41 9.54
CA ALA A 10 -6.80 -12.44 9.29
C ALA A 10 -7.18 -13.44 8.18
N TYR A 11 -6.28 -13.69 7.23
CA TYR A 11 -6.49 -14.61 6.12
C TYR A 11 -6.37 -16.09 6.50
N ASN A 12 -5.98 -16.43 7.73
CA ASN A 12 -6.09 -17.81 8.22
C ASN A 12 -7.53 -18.31 8.27
N ASN A 13 -8.48 -17.40 8.49
CA ASN A 13 -9.91 -17.71 8.55
C ASN A 13 -10.64 -17.45 7.23
N ASP A 14 -9.93 -16.98 6.20
CA ASP A 14 -10.50 -16.81 4.86
C ASP A 14 -10.67 -18.19 4.21
N GLU A 15 -11.89 -18.50 3.73
CA GLU A 15 -12.22 -19.81 3.17
C GLU A 15 -11.48 -20.13 1.86
N THR A 16 -10.87 -19.12 1.23
CA THR A 16 -10.14 -19.27 -0.04
C THR A 16 -8.62 -19.30 0.16
N ILE A 17 -8.06 -18.35 0.91
CA ILE A 17 -6.61 -18.19 1.10
C ILE A 17 -6.10 -19.13 2.21
N LYS A 18 -6.84 -19.27 3.31
CA LYS A 18 -6.53 -20.15 4.47
C LYS A 18 -5.06 -20.09 4.95
N SER A 19 -4.46 -18.90 4.88
CA SER A 19 -3.05 -18.71 5.20
C SER A 19 -2.75 -17.28 5.59
N GLY A 20 -2.01 -17.11 6.69
CA GLY A 20 -1.40 -15.84 7.08
C GLY A 20 -0.02 -15.60 6.50
N ASP A 21 0.47 -16.49 5.62
CA ASP A 21 1.73 -16.30 4.92
C ASP A 21 1.59 -15.19 3.86
N LYS A 22 2.39 -14.13 4.00
CA LYS A 22 2.40 -12.99 3.08
C LYS A 22 2.69 -13.43 1.65
N GLU A 23 3.52 -14.44 1.43
CA GLU A 23 3.86 -14.92 0.08
C GLU A 23 2.66 -15.58 -0.60
N VAL A 24 1.77 -16.21 0.16
CA VAL A 24 0.51 -16.78 -0.34
C VAL A 24 -0.50 -15.67 -0.63
N ILE A 25 -0.60 -14.65 0.22
CA ILE A 25 -1.57 -13.55 0.10
C ILE A 25 -1.19 -12.57 -1.02
N ARG A 26 0.11 -12.26 -1.16
CA ARG A 26 0.64 -11.22 -2.06
C ARG A 26 0.10 -11.28 -3.49
N PRO A 27 0.05 -12.41 -4.22
CA PRO A 27 -0.48 -12.43 -5.58
C PRO A 27 -1.96 -12.06 -5.67
N TYR A 28 -2.77 -12.41 -4.66
CA TYR A 28 -4.18 -12.02 -4.61
C TYR A 28 -4.33 -10.53 -4.32
N LEU A 29 -3.50 -10.01 -3.42
CA LEU A 29 -3.47 -8.59 -3.12
C LEU A 29 -3.03 -7.75 -4.33
N GLN A 30 -2.02 -8.19 -5.09
CA GLN A 30 -1.62 -7.58 -6.36
C GLN A 30 -2.80 -7.53 -7.33
N LYS A 31 -3.48 -8.66 -7.54
CA LYS A 31 -4.64 -8.73 -8.44
C LYS A 31 -5.78 -7.80 -8.02
N PHE A 32 -6.07 -7.75 -6.72
CA PHE A 32 -7.08 -6.85 -6.17
C PHE A 32 -6.71 -5.39 -6.41
N LEU A 33 -5.46 -5.02 -6.12
CA LEU A 33 -4.98 -3.66 -6.26
C LEU A 33 -4.93 -3.22 -7.74
N ASP A 34 -4.51 -4.10 -8.64
CA ASP A 34 -4.49 -3.86 -10.08
C ASP A 34 -5.89 -3.55 -10.62
N TYR A 35 -6.87 -4.36 -10.22
CA TYR A 35 -8.28 -4.13 -10.58
C TYR A 35 -8.80 -2.81 -10.03
N ALA A 36 -8.53 -2.52 -8.76
CA ALA A 36 -8.95 -1.26 -8.14
C ALA A 36 -8.28 -0.04 -8.82
N HIS A 37 -6.99 -0.14 -9.14
CA HIS A 37 -6.27 0.91 -9.88
C HIS A 37 -6.79 1.09 -11.30
N GLN A 38 -7.18 0.03 -11.99
CA GLN A 38 -7.82 0.12 -13.30
C GLN A 38 -9.10 0.94 -13.23
N LEU A 39 -10.00 0.66 -12.28
CA LEU A 39 -11.24 1.42 -12.11
C LEU A 39 -11.00 2.91 -11.83
N VAL A 40 -10.00 3.23 -11.00
CA VAL A 40 -9.61 4.62 -10.72
C VAL A 40 -9.11 5.32 -11.99
N ARG A 41 -8.30 4.65 -12.81
CA ARG A 41 -7.82 5.19 -14.08
C ARG A 41 -8.92 5.36 -15.11
N GLU A 42 -9.86 4.42 -15.21
CA GLU A 42 -11.03 4.51 -16.09
C GLU A 42 -11.91 5.71 -15.74
N ALA A 43 -11.94 6.10 -14.46
CA ALA A 43 -12.60 7.32 -14.01
C ALA A 43 -11.77 8.60 -14.27
N GLY A 44 -10.60 8.51 -14.89
CA GLY A 44 -9.72 9.66 -15.18
C GLY A 44 -8.94 10.17 -13.96
N LEU A 45 -8.81 9.35 -12.91
CA LEU A 45 -8.14 9.71 -11.65
C LEU A 45 -6.79 9.00 -11.49
N THR A 46 -5.93 9.56 -10.64
CA THR A 46 -4.64 8.97 -10.28
C THR A 46 -4.78 8.09 -9.04
N PRO A 47 -4.38 6.81 -9.07
CA PRO A 47 -4.41 5.96 -7.88
C PRO A 47 -3.42 6.41 -6.80
N MET A 48 -3.78 6.11 -5.54
CA MET A 48 -2.97 6.41 -4.37
C MET A 48 -3.09 5.30 -3.32
N VAL A 49 -1.96 4.89 -2.77
CA VAL A 49 -1.86 3.86 -1.73
C VAL A 49 -1.01 4.32 -0.54
N TRP A 50 -1.13 3.60 0.58
CA TRP A 50 -0.19 3.71 1.70
C TRP A 50 1.10 2.91 1.45
N GLU A 51 2.18 3.29 2.16
CA GLU A 51 3.54 2.77 1.96
C GLU A 51 3.68 1.26 2.12
N GLU A 52 2.83 0.63 2.93
CA GLU A 52 2.83 -0.81 3.19
C GLU A 52 2.62 -1.62 1.91
N MET A 53 1.85 -1.10 0.94
CA MET A 53 1.67 -1.78 -0.36
C MET A 53 3.02 -2.01 -1.06
N VAL A 54 3.98 -1.10 -0.89
CA VAL A 54 5.31 -1.19 -1.51
C VAL A 54 6.34 -1.80 -0.56
N LEU A 55 6.37 -1.36 0.70
CA LEU A 55 7.43 -1.69 1.64
C LEU A 55 7.19 -3.03 2.35
N ASP A 56 5.94 -3.35 2.67
CA ASP A 56 5.58 -4.54 3.47
C ASP A 56 5.07 -5.70 2.63
N TRP A 57 4.36 -5.38 1.54
CA TRP A 57 3.76 -6.34 0.63
C TRP A 57 4.57 -6.52 -0.65
N GLY A 58 5.51 -5.62 -0.93
CA GLY A 58 6.39 -5.72 -2.10
C GLY A 58 5.63 -5.74 -3.43
N LEU A 59 4.49 -5.02 -3.50
CA LEU A 59 3.70 -4.95 -4.73
C LEU A 59 4.38 -4.04 -5.75
N GLU A 60 4.23 -4.41 -7.02
CA GLU A 60 4.67 -3.59 -8.14
C GLU A 60 3.53 -2.66 -8.55
N LEU A 61 3.80 -1.36 -8.59
CA LEU A 61 2.80 -0.34 -8.90
C LEU A 61 3.14 0.36 -10.22
N GLY A 62 2.11 0.90 -10.88
CA GLY A 62 2.33 1.80 -12.02
C GLY A 62 3.06 3.08 -11.58
N LYS A 63 3.92 3.64 -12.45
CA LYS A 63 4.65 4.89 -12.17
C LYS A 63 3.74 6.12 -11.98
N ASP A 64 2.47 6.00 -12.35
CA ASP A 64 1.45 7.01 -12.14
C ASP A 64 0.99 7.08 -10.67
N VAL A 65 1.08 5.96 -9.94
CA VAL A 65 0.54 5.82 -8.58
C VAL A 65 1.33 6.66 -7.58
N ILE A 66 0.61 7.31 -6.66
CA ILE A 66 1.19 8.06 -5.54
C ILE A 66 1.23 7.16 -4.29
N VAL A 67 2.35 7.13 -3.59
CA VAL A 67 2.54 6.37 -2.35
C VAL A 67 2.63 7.34 -1.17
N GLN A 68 1.73 7.21 -0.20
CA GLN A 68 1.73 8.02 1.01
C GLN A 68 2.50 7.32 2.13
N THR A 69 3.50 7.99 2.67
CA THR A 69 4.36 7.49 3.75
C THR A 69 3.99 8.15 5.07
N TRP A 70 3.87 7.37 6.15
CA TRP A 70 3.35 7.88 7.42
C TRP A 70 4.06 7.37 8.67
N GLN A 71 4.70 6.20 8.65
CA GLN A 71 5.30 5.62 9.86
C GLN A 71 6.62 6.31 10.24
N GLU A 72 7.53 6.49 9.29
CA GLU A 72 8.86 7.06 9.56
C GLU A 72 9.39 7.91 8.40
N SER A 73 10.32 8.82 8.70
CA SER A 73 11.00 9.63 7.66
C SER A 73 11.90 8.78 6.75
N SER A 74 12.42 7.66 7.26
CA SER A 74 13.23 6.68 6.53
C SER A 74 12.45 6.08 5.35
N ASN A 75 11.14 5.86 5.53
CA ASN A 75 10.27 5.28 4.51
C ASN A 75 10.08 6.21 3.30
N VAL A 76 10.09 7.54 3.50
CA VAL A 76 10.10 8.52 2.39
C VAL A 76 11.25 8.21 1.43
N ASN A 77 12.46 8.03 1.97
CA ASN A 77 13.64 7.73 1.16
C ASN A 77 13.54 6.35 0.50
N ALA A 78 13.03 5.35 1.21
CA ALA A 78 12.84 3.99 0.67
C ALA A 78 11.88 3.97 -0.53
N VAL A 79 10.75 4.68 -0.43
CA VAL A 79 9.74 4.77 -1.51
C VAL A 79 10.26 5.59 -2.69
N VAL A 80 10.90 6.74 -2.44
CA VAL A 80 11.49 7.57 -3.51
C VAL A 80 12.61 6.81 -4.25
N SER A 81 13.45 6.07 -3.52
CA SER A 81 14.55 5.27 -4.10
C SER A 81 14.05 4.14 -5.01
N LYS A 82 12.83 3.65 -4.78
CA LYS A 82 12.14 2.69 -5.66
C LYS A 82 11.52 3.34 -6.90
N GLY A 83 11.57 4.68 -7.02
CA GLY A 83 11.12 5.43 -8.19
C GLY A 83 9.65 5.84 -8.17
N TYR A 84 8.98 5.78 -7.01
CA TYR A 84 7.59 6.16 -6.86
C TYR A 84 7.43 7.65 -6.51
N LYS A 85 6.29 8.24 -6.89
CA LYS A 85 5.87 9.57 -6.41
C LYS A 85 5.42 9.43 -4.96
N THR A 86 5.99 10.22 -4.05
CA THR A 86 5.76 10.06 -2.62
C THR A 86 5.04 11.26 -2.01
N LEU A 87 3.96 11.01 -1.27
CA LEU A 87 3.30 11.99 -0.41
C LEU A 87 3.80 11.80 1.03
N VAL A 88 4.37 12.84 1.63
CA VAL A 88 4.91 12.79 2.99
C VAL A 88 3.80 13.11 4.00
N GLY A 89 3.58 12.23 4.97
CA GLY A 89 2.58 12.38 6.03
C GLY A 89 3.02 11.76 7.35
N ASN A 90 4.33 11.82 7.66
CA ASN A 90 4.92 11.21 8.86
C ASN A 90 4.18 11.61 10.15
N TYR A 91 3.73 10.62 10.93
CA TYR A 91 2.93 10.81 12.13
C TYR A 91 3.62 11.59 13.24
N TYR A 92 4.96 11.56 13.33
CA TYR A 92 5.72 12.35 14.29
C TYR A 92 5.51 13.87 14.14
N TYR A 93 5.09 14.33 12.95
CA TYR A 93 4.99 15.75 12.63
C TYR A 93 3.61 16.19 12.13
N PHE A 94 2.85 15.29 11.48
CA PHE A 94 1.66 15.66 10.72
C PHE A 94 0.35 15.04 11.22
N TYR A 95 0.41 14.14 12.21
CA TYR A 95 -0.81 13.59 12.82
C TYR A 95 -1.33 14.57 13.87
N LEU A 96 -2.52 15.12 13.62
CA LEU A 96 -3.16 16.13 14.46
C LEU A 96 -4.00 15.53 15.59
N ASP A 97 -4.15 14.21 15.60
CA ASP A 97 -4.90 13.41 16.56
C ASP A 97 -4.04 12.93 17.74
N CYS A 98 -2.71 13.00 17.63
CA CYS A 98 -1.80 12.66 18.72
C CYS A 98 -1.81 13.73 19.83
N GLY A 99 -1.75 13.27 21.08
CA GLY A 99 -1.72 14.07 22.33
C GLY A 99 -1.45 13.18 23.53
#